data_AF-A0A7J6UQ44-F1
#
_entry.id   AF-A0A7J6UQ44-F1
#
_cell.length_a   1.000
_cell.length_b   1.000
_cell.length_c   1.000
_cell.angle_alpha   90.00
_cell.angle_beta   90.00
_cell.angle_gamma   90.00
#
_symmetry.space_group_name_H-M   'P 1'
#
loop_
_entity.id
_entity.type
_entity.pdbx_description
1 polymer ?
#
loop_
_entity_poly.entity_id
_entity_poly.type
_entity_poly.pdbx_seq_one_letter_code
_entity_poly.pdbx_strand_id
1 'polypeptide(L)'
;TRSFFEKNKAKIATIKKKITQLIGTVTGGSKQYDLADLKPSHYSMNITDFHFDAVICLIRQAGEALHISSADLDELLSILQKLRPEITTGCTVRREMARQNLARSEEGEGLYERLFESEGITRLMDSLFHLIAKDNRIKDFFPADSIQFIKEATIVFFVELFGGPPEYEGRDLTDIHEPLGITDYHFDAFLSNMSRALLSQGHEDSLVDEVIITLDSVRNAVLDRQSEIVIEPRNGLNLLERIGGDSNLEAVAEGMFQYFTEDSRIKFHFDKNKAKERSITTKLYQFLSGAFGGLVQYDQDNLKPTHYDMNISDYHFDAVLECFVKSAEELEEIDEDVIPDSLRILNSVRSEIITGSRVRMDAAERRNNEDGVDELFRRIGKVQGVEKFVDQLYECVERDKRIHMFFEGAKLQAIKKAQTDYFIGLFGGPSEYKGRSLEEVHEIVAMTDYHLDCFFLNIQKCLRSIGFNNETIDQFVVLMEKLRPQILHHHYKRMRME
;
A
#
# COMPACT_ATOMS: atom_id res chain seq x y z
N THR A 1 7.20 19.26 -5.99
CA THR A 1 5.91 20.00 -5.94
C THR A 1 5.99 21.49 -6.27
N ARG A 2 6.99 22.28 -5.85
CA ARG A 2 7.08 23.74 -6.18
C ARG A 2 7.06 24.09 -7.69
N SER A 3 7.68 23.27 -8.55
CA SER A 3 7.80 23.54 -10.00
C SER A 3 6.48 23.48 -10.79
N PHE A 4 5.51 22.65 -10.36
CA PHE A 4 4.23 22.50 -11.06
C PHE A 4 3.29 23.70 -10.87
N PHE A 5 3.28 24.27 -9.66
CA PHE A 5 2.44 25.42 -9.32
C PHE A 5 2.94 26.73 -9.94
N GLU A 6 4.25 26.85 -10.20
CA GLU A 6 4.81 28.05 -10.84
C GLU A 6 4.47 28.15 -12.33
N LYS A 7 4.44 27.02 -13.07
CA LYS A 7 4.14 26.99 -14.51
C LYS A 7 2.65 27.21 -14.85
N ASN A 8 1.75 27.10 -13.86
CA ASN A 8 0.30 27.15 -14.06
C ASN A 8 -0.44 28.20 -13.22
N LYS A 9 0.26 29.24 -12.74
CA LYS A 9 -0.28 30.24 -11.79
C LYS A 9 -1.65 30.82 -12.19
N ALA A 10 -1.85 31.16 -13.46
CA ALA A 10 -3.11 31.72 -13.95
C ALA A 10 -4.28 30.71 -13.86
N LYS A 11 -4.05 29.45 -14.27
CA LYS A 11 -5.04 28.39 -14.19
C LYS A 11 -5.39 28.05 -12.73
N ILE A 12 -4.39 28.01 -11.86
CA ILE A 12 -4.56 27.79 -10.42
C ILE A 12 -5.36 28.94 -9.78
N ALA A 13 -5.08 30.19 -10.14
CA ALA A 13 -5.83 31.34 -9.65
C ALA A 13 -7.31 31.27 -10.05
N THR A 14 -7.60 30.89 -11.29
CA THR A 14 -8.98 30.68 -11.76
C THR A 14 -9.67 29.54 -11.02
N ILE A 15 -8.99 28.41 -10.81
CA ILE A 15 -9.55 27.27 -10.06
C ILE A 15 -9.84 27.67 -8.61
N LYS A 16 -8.89 28.31 -7.93
CA LYS A 16 -9.09 28.83 -6.56
C LYS A 16 -10.29 29.77 -6.48
N LYS A 17 -10.44 30.67 -7.45
CA LYS A 17 -11.58 31.57 -7.56
C LYS A 17 -12.89 30.78 -7.68
N LYS A 18 -12.97 29.81 -8.61
CA LYS A 18 -14.17 29.00 -8.82
C LYS A 18 -14.53 28.15 -7.59
N ILE A 19 -13.56 27.52 -6.93
CA ILE A 19 -13.79 26.76 -5.69
C ILE A 19 -14.31 27.68 -4.58
N THR A 20 -13.73 28.88 -4.43
CA THR A 20 -14.21 29.87 -3.45
C THR A 20 -15.64 30.30 -3.74
N GLN A 21 -15.98 30.51 -5.01
CA GLN A 21 -17.35 30.82 -5.43
C GLN A 21 -18.31 29.66 -5.16
N LEU A 22 -17.90 28.43 -5.44
CA LEU A 22 -18.71 27.23 -5.21
C LEU A 22 -19.01 27.06 -3.72
N ILE A 23 -17.98 27.06 -2.88
CA ILE A 23 -18.12 26.95 -1.42
C ILE A 23 -18.96 28.11 -0.88
N GLY A 24 -18.72 29.33 -1.36
CA GLY A 24 -19.53 30.50 -1.00
C GLY A 24 -21.00 30.33 -1.38
N THR A 25 -21.30 29.78 -2.56
CA THR A 25 -22.68 29.59 -3.01
C THR A 25 -23.42 28.58 -2.14
N VAL A 26 -22.79 27.42 -1.89
CA VAL A 26 -23.46 26.33 -1.17
C VAL A 26 -23.57 26.58 0.34
N THR A 27 -22.75 27.47 0.90
CA THR A 27 -22.84 27.90 2.31
C THR A 27 -23.62 29.21 2.50
N GLY A 28 -24.16 29.82 1.43
CA GLY A 28 -24.92 31.08 1.51
C GLY A 28 -24.08 32.35 1.66
N GLY A 29 -22.78 32.29 1.34
CA GLY A 29 -21.87 33.42 1.29
C GLY A 29 -22.06 34.36 0.08
N SER A 30 -21.31 35.46 0.08
CA SER A 30 -21.43 36.55 -0.91
C SER A 30 -20.80 36.25 -2.27
N LYS A 31 -20.02 35.18 -2.39
CA LYS A 31 -19.40 34.75 -3.66
C LYS A 31 -20.29 33.72 -4.33
N GLN A 32 -20.69 34.01 -5.57
CA GLN A 32 -21.64 33.20 -6.33
C GLN A 32 -20.94 32.42 -7.44
N TYR A 33 -21.38 31.17 -7.63
CA TYR A 33 -21.05 30.21 -8.67
C TYR A 33 -22.38 29.73 -9.26
N ASP A 34 -22.45 29.62 -10.58
CA ASP A 34 -23.65 29.07 -11.23
C ASP A 34 -23.69 27.55 -11.05
N LEU A 35 -24.56 27.04 -10.18
CA LEU A 35 -24.67 25.59 -9.96
C LEU A 35 -25.12 24.85 -11.23
N ALA A 36 -25.77 25.52 -12.19
CA ALA A 36 -26.09 24.92 -13.49
C ALA A 36 -24.84 24.61 -14.31
N ASP A 37 -23.72 25.31 -14.06
CA ASP A 37 -22.44 25.05 -14.71
C ASP A 37 -21.71 23.83 -14.12
N LEU A 38 -22.11 23.34 -12.95
CA LEU A 38 -21.37 22.30 -12.24
C LEU A 38 -21.34 21.02 -13.09
N LYS A 39 -22.51 20.54 -13.52
CA LYS A 39 -22.60 19.33 -14.36
C LYS A 39 -21.88 19.44 -15.71
N PRO A 40 -22.17 20.43 -16.57
CA PRO A 40 -21.49 20.53 -17.87
C PRO A 40 -19.99 20.79 -17.73
N SER A 41 -19.52 21.50 -16.70
CA SER A 41 -18.09 21.73 -16.48
C SER A 41 -17.32 20.47 -16.12
N HIS A 42 -17.97 19.50 -15.45
CA HIS A 42 -17.33 18.29 -14.96
C HIS A 42 -17.69 17.04 -15.80
N TYR A 43 -18.66 17.15 -16.71
CA TYR A 43 -19.21 16.00 -17.45
C TYR A 43 -18.13 15.19 -18.18
N SER A 44 -17.19 15.88 -18.83
CA SER A 44 -16.08 15.25 -19.58
C SER A 44 -14.83 14.95 -18.74
N MET A 45 -14.80 15.34 -17.45
CA MET A 45 -13.59 15.29 -16.63
C MET A 45 -13.31 13.91 -16.00
N ASN A 46 -14.14 12.89 -16.29
CA ASN A 46 -14.04 11.53 -15.76
C ASN A 46 -13.84 11.45 -14.23
N ILE A 47 -14.53 12.34 -13.50
CA ILE A 47 -14.45 12.41 -12.03
C ILE A 47 -15.31 11.28 -11.46
N THR A 48 -14.70 10.43 -10.64
CA THR A 48 -15.33 9.26 -10.00
C THR A 48 -15.74 9.62 -8.58
N ASP A 49 -16.49 8.75 -7.91
CA ASP A 49 -16.78 8.89 -6.48
C ASP A 49 -15.50 8.92 -5.64
N PHE A 50 -14.51 8.08 -5.97
CA PHE A 50 -13.20 8.12 -5.32
C PHE A 50 -12.53 9.49 -5.42
N HIS A 51 -12.52 10.10 -6.61
CA HIS A 51 -11.96 11.44 -6.81
C HIS A 51 -12.71 12.50 -6.01
N PHE A 52 -14.03 12.39 -5.95
CA PHE A 52 -14.87 13.29 -5.18
C PHE A 52 -14.59 13.17 -3.68
N ASP A 53 -14.50 11.94 -3.16
CA ASP A 53 -14.22 11.65 -1.76
C ASP A 53 -12.81 12.11 -1.34
N ALA A 54 -11.82 11.98 -2.22
CA ALA A 54 -10.49 12.54 -2.00
C ALA A 54 -10.53 14.07 -1.82
N VAL A 55 -11.35 14.79 -2.61
CA VAL A 55 -11.52 16.25 -2.47
C VAL A 55 -12.22 16.59 -1.16
N ILE A 56 -13.26 15.85 -0.76
CA ILE A 56 -13.95 16.03 0.52
C ILE A 56 -12.96 15.83 1.69
N CYS A 57 -12.11 14.80 1.64
CA CYS A 57 -11.07 14.56 2.64
C CYS A 57 -10.06 15.72 2.71
N LEU A 58 -9.61 16.25 1.57
CA LEU A 58 -8.71 17.40 1.52
C LEU A 58 -9.36 18.67 2.10
N ILE A 59 -10.66 18.88 1.86
CA ILE A 59 -11.40 20.00 2.45
C ILE A 59 -11.50 19.85 3.96
N ARG A 60 -11.74 18.64 4.48
CA ARG A 60 -11.73 18.34 5.91
C ARG A 60 -10.37 18.72 6.53
N GLN A 61 -9.28 18.19 5.99
CA GLN A 61 -7.92 18.48 6.47
C GLN A 61 -7.59 19.97 6.43
N ALA A 62 -8.03 20.68 5.37
CA ALA A 62 -7.85 22.12 5.28
C ALA A 62 -8.65 22.88 6.34
N GLY A 63 -9.88 22.46 6.62
CA GLY A 63 -10.72 23.05 7.68
C GLY A 63 -10.14 22.84 9.07
N GLU A 64 -9.63 21.65 9.37
CA GLU A 64 -8.93 21.33 10.62
C GLU A 64 -7.67 22.18 10.81
N ALA A 65 -6.87 22.34 9.76
CA ALA A 65 -5.68 23.20 9.77
C ALA A 65 -6.02 24.70 9.96
N LEU A 66 -7.24 25.10 9.61
CA LEU A 66 -7.78 26.45 9.85
C LEU A 66 -8.52 26.57 11.20
N HIS A 67 -8.54 25.52 12.01
CA HIS A 67 -9.22 25.45 13.30
C HIS A 67 -10.74 25.72 13.23
N ILE A 68 -11.39 25.30 12.13
CA ILE A 68 -12.85 25.29 12.03
C ILE A 68 -13.39 24.22 13.00
N SER A 69 -14.52 24.49 13.67
CA SER A 69 -15.11 23.53 14.61
C SER A 69 -15.54 22.25 13.87
N SER A 70 -15.48 21.10 14.55
CA SER A 70 -15.88 19.82 13.93
C SER A 70 -17.34 19.83 13.47
N ALA A 71 -18.22 20.48 14.24
CA ALA A 71 -19.64 20.62 13.89
C ALA A 71 -19.84 21.42 12.59
N ASP A 72 -19.19 22.58 12.45
CA ASP A 72 -19.29 23.40 11.24
C ASP A 72 -18.65 22.69 10.03
N LEU A 73 -17.58 21.94 10.27
CA LEU A 73 -16.90 21.18 9.23
C LEU A 73 -17.77 20.01 8.73
N ASP A 74 -18.41 19.29 9.64
CA ASP A 74 -19.34 18.21 9.28
C ASP A 74 -20.57 18.74 8.54
N GLU A 75 -21.08 19.92 8.92
CA GLU A 75 -22.15 20.61 8.18
C GLU A 75 -21.70 20.99 6.76
N LEU A 76 -20.53 21.62 6.61
CA LEU A 76 -19.97 21.99 5.31
C LEU A 76 -19.80 20.76 4.40
N LEU A 77 -19.22 19.68 4.94
CA LEU A 77 -18.99 18.46 4.15
C LEU A 77 -20.31 17.79 3.77
N SER A 78 -21.32 17.80 4.65
CA SER A 78 -22.68 17.33 4.33
C SER A 78 -23.33 18.13 3.20
N ILE A 79 -23.14 19.45 3.17
CA ILE A 79 -23.60 20.31 2.06
C ILE A 79 -22.86 19.95 0.77
N LEU A 80 -21.53 19.83 0.82
CA LEU A 80 -20.73 19.51 -0.36
C LEU A 80 -21.06 18.13 -0.93
N GLN A 81 -21.33 17.14 -0.08
CA GLN A 81 -21.72 15.79 -0.51
C GLN A 81 -22.97 15.79 -1.42
N LYS A 82 -23.88 16.76 -1.27
CA LYS A 82 -25.06 16.89 -2.16
C LYS A 82 -24.70 17.25 -3.61
N LEU A 83 -23.49 17.76 -3.86
CA LEU A 83 -22.99 18.06 -5.20
C LEU A 83 -22.42 16.85 -5.94
N ARG A 84 -22.28 15.70 -5.26
CA ARG A 84 -21.70 14.47 -5.82
C ARG A 84 -22.34 14.07 -7.15
N PRO A 85 -23.68 14.00 -7.30
CA PRO A 85 -24.28 13.60 -8.56
C PRO A 85 -23.92 14.56 -9.69
N GLU A 86 -23.98 15.87 -9.45
CA GLU A 86 -23.68 16.88 -10.46
C GLU A 86 -22.23 16.79 -10.97
N ILE A 87 -21.28 16.38 -10.12
CA ILE A 87 -19.86 16.27 -10.49
C ILE A 87 -19.51 14.91 -11.11
N THR A 88 -20.12 13.82 -10.64
CA THR A 88 -19.77 12.44 -11.03
C THR A 88 -20.65 11.85 -12.13
N THR A 89 -21.82 12.46 -12.43
CA THR A 89 -22.77 11.93 -13.43
C THR A 89 -22.11 11.71 -14.79
N GLY A 90 -21.24 12.61 -15.22
CA GLY A 90 -20.58 12.48 -16.52
C GLY A 90 -19.67 11.25 -16.64
N CYS A 91 -19.01 10.84 -15.56
CA CYS A 91 -18.29 9.56 -15.53
C CYS A 91 -19.29 8.40 -15.59
N THR A 92 -20.31 8.42 -14.73
CA THR A 92 -21.28 7.32 -14.59
C THR A 92 -22.04 7.03 -15.90
N VAL A 93 -22.57 8.07 -16.55
CA VAL A 93 -23.36 7.93 -17.80
C VAL A 93 -22.47 7.48 -18.95
N ARG A 94 -21.31 8.11 -19.14
CA ARG A 94 -20.39 7.73 -20.22
C ARG A 94 -19.85 6.32 -20.03
N ARG A 95 -19.61 5.92 -18.78
CA ARG A 95 -19.22 4.55 -18.43
C ARG A 95 -20.28 3.52 -18.80
N GLU A 96 -21.54 3.82 -18.52
CA GLU A 96 -22.65 2.94 -18.89
C GLU A 96 -22.86 2.87 -20.41
N MET A 97 -22.82 4.01 -21.10
CA MET A 97 -22.94 4.04 -22.57
C MET A 97 -21.84 3.24 -23.26
N ALA A 98 -20.59 3.40 -22.81
CA ALA A 98 -19.47 2.67 -23.38
C ALA A 98 -19.53 1.17 -23.04
N ARG A 99 -19.99 0.76 -21.84
CA ARG A 99 -20.28 -0.65 -21.54
C ARG A 99 -21.32 -1.24 -22.48
N GLN A 100 -22.41 -0.50 -22.74
CA GLN A 100 -23.45 -0.93 -23.67
C GLN A 100 -22.93 -1.05 -25.11
N ASN A 101 -22.06 -0.12 -25.55
CA ASN A 101 -21.42 -0.22 -26.86
C ASN A 101 -20.51 -1.45 -26.96
N LEU A 102 -19.70 -1.72 -25.93
CA LEU A 102 -18.81 -2.90 -25.86
C LEU A 102 -19.59 -4.22 -25.83
N ALA A 103 -20.75 -4.27 -25.17
CA ALA A 103 -21.61 -5.45 -25.18
C ALA A 103 -22.25 -5.70 -26.57
N ARG A 104 -22.48 -4.64 -27.36
CA ARG A 104 -23.06 -4.74 -28.70
C ARG A 104 -22.03 -5.10 -29.77
N SER A 105 -20.73 -4.98 -29.50
CA SER A 105 -19.67 -5.38 -30.42
C SER A 105 -19.50 -6.90 -30.58
N GLU A 106 -20.22 -7.74 -29.83
CA GLU A 106 -20.30 -9.18 -30.14
C GLU A 106 -20.97 -9.47 -31.50
N GLU A 107 -21.68 -8.49 -32.08
CA GLU A 107 -22.35 -8.57 -33.39
C GLU A 107 -21.79 -7.58 -34.45
N GLY A 108 -20.74 -6.80 -34.14
CA GLY A 108 -20.22 -5.71 -34.99
C GLY A 108 -18.69 -5.49 -34.89
N GLU A 109 -18.16 -4.37 -35.44
CA GLU A 109 -16.73 -4.03 -35.35
C GLU A 109 -16.31 -3.72 -33.89
N GLY A 110 -15.28 -4.41 -33.41
CA GLY A 110 -14.74 -4.27 -32.06
C GLY A 110 -13.79 -3.06 -31.92
N LEU A 111 -13.17 -2.92 -30.74
CA LEU A 111 -12.18 -1.86 -30.50
C LEU A 111 -10.96 -2.02 -31.41
N TYR A 112 -10.51 -3.25 -31.67
CA TYR A 112 -9.38 -3.54 -32.54
C TYR A 112 -9.57 -2.94 -33.94
N GLU A 113 -10.69 -3.23 -34.62
CA GLU A 113 -10.98 -2.71 -35.96
C GLU A 113 -11.15 -1.18 -35.94
N ARG A 114 -11.89 -0.66 -34.95
CA ARG A 114 -12.17 0.79 -34.81
C ARG A 114 -10.94 1.62 -34.44
N LEU A 115 -9.90 0.97 -33.90
CA LEU A 115 -8.58 1.56 -33.66
C LEU A 115 -7.62 1.32 -34.84
N PHE A 116 -8.12 0.90 -35.99
CA PHE A 116 -7.33 0.62 -37.20
C PHE A 116 -6.29 -0.49 -36.99
N GLU A 117 -6.70 -1.54 -36.27
CA GLU A 117 -5.95 -2.77 -36.06
C GLU A 117 -4.54 -2.50 -35.47
N SER A 118 -3.58 -3.39 -35.72
CA SER A 118 -2.23 -3.29 -35.16
C SER A 118 -1.49 -2.01 -35.56
N GLU A 119 -1.74 -1.48 -36.77
CA GLU A 119 -1.07 -0.27 -37.24
C GLU A 119 -1.56 0.97 -36.48
N GLY A 120 -2.88 1.11 -36.29
CA GLY A 120 -3.42 2.23 -35.55
C GLY A 120 -3.10 2.17 -34.05
N ILE A 121 -3.13 0.98 -33.45
CA ILE A 121 -2.68 0.80 -32.06
C ILE A 121 -1.21 1.19 -31.92
N THR A 122 -0.33 0.82 -32.86
CA THR A 122 1.08 1.22 -32.83
C THR A 122 1.24 2.75 -32.85
N ARG A 123 0.52 3.45 -33.74
CA ARG A 123 0.53 4.93 -33.80
C ARG A 123 -0.02 5.56 -32.52
N LEU A 124 -1.06 4.97 -31.93
CA LEU A 124 -1.60 5.39 -30.63
C LEU A 124 -0.53 5.28 -29.54
N MET A 125 0.17 4.15 -29.49
CA MET A 125 1.25 3.93 -28.52
C MET A 125 2.42 4.90 -28.71
N ASP A 126 2.80 5.25 -29.95
CA ASP A 126 3.77 6.33 -30.21
C ASP A 126 3.36 7.64 -29.53
N SER A 127 2.10 8.03 -29.72
CA SER A 127 1.56 9.28 -29.18
C SER A 127 1.47 9.24 -27.66
N LEU A 128 1.07 8.11 -27.09
CA LEU A 128 1.00 7.89 -25.65
C LEU A 128 2.39 7.98 -24.99
N PHE A 129 3.38 7.25 -25.48
CA PHE A 129 4.72 7.24 -24.89
C PHE A 129 5.40 8.61 -25.02
N HIS A 130 5.11 9.37 -26.08
CA HIS A 130 5.54 10.76 -26.19
C HIS A 130 4.96 11.67 -25.09
N LEU A 131 3.71 11.43 -24.66
CA LEU A 131 3.08 12.14 -23.56
C LEU A 131 3.64 11.69 -22.19
N ILE A 132 3.80 10.37 -21.99
CA ILE A 132 4.35 9.77 -20.77
C ILE A 132 5.75 10.32 -20.48
N ALA A 133 6.63 10.40 -21.48
CA ALA A 133 7.99 10.93 -21.32
C ALA A 133 8.05 12.38 -20.80
N LYS A 134 6.95 13.13 -20.91
CA LYS A 134 6.82 14.52 -20.44
C LYS A 134 6.02 14.64 -19.14
N ASP A 135 5.39 13.57 -18.69
CA ASP A 135 4.50 13.58 -17.53
C ASP A 135 5.27 13.28 -16.24
N ASN A 136 5.58 14.32 -15.47
CA ASN A 136 6.28 14.20 -14.19
C ASN A 136 5.58 13.31 -13.15
N ARG A 137 4.31 12.92 -13.38
CA ARG A 137 3.58 12.02 -12.48
C ARG A 137 4.00 10.56 -12.64
N ILE A 138 4.43 10.17 -13.85
CA ILE A 138 4.64 8.76 -14.21
C ILE A 138 5.89 8.48 -15.04
N LYS A 139 6.57 9.51 -15.58
CA LYS A 139 7.75 9.33 -16.45
C LYS A 139 8.85 8.48 -15.82
N ASP A 140 8.98 8.50 -14.49
CA ASP A 140 10.06 7.81 -13.77
C ASP A 140 9.83 6.28 -13.74
N PHE A 141 8.61 5.79 -14.03
CA PHE A 141 8.32 4.36 -14.26
C PHE A 141 8.75 3.86 -15.64
N PHE A 142 9.18 4.76 -16.54
CA PHE A 142 9.55 4.45 -17.92
C PHE A 142 10.96 4.94 -18.23
N PRO A 143 12.01 4.30 -17.68
CA PRO A 143 13.37 4.77 -17.85
C PRO A 143 13.82 4.64 -19.32
N ALA A 144 14.65 5.59 -19.77
CA ALA A 144 14.94 5.82 -21.18
C ALA A 144 15.61 4.64 -21.90
N ASP A 145 16.29 3.78 -21.16
CA ASP A 145 16.96 2.57 -21.64
C ASP A 145 16.00 1.40 -21.89
N SER A 146 14.84 1.38 -21.23
CA SER A 146 13.83 0.31 -21.33
C SER A 146 12.53 0.74 -22.00
N ILE A 147 12.30 2.05 -22.19
CA ILE A 147 11.04 2.60 -22.69
C ILE A 147 10.60 1.99 -24.03
N GLN A 148 11.54 1.68 -24.92
CA GLN A 148 11.23 1.06 -26.21
C GLN A 148 10.75 -0.39 -26.04
N PHE A 149 11.41 -1.16 -25.18
CA PHE A 149 11.01 -2.54 -24.85
C PHE A 149 9.64 -2.57 -24.16
N ILE A 150 9.42 -1.69 -23.18
CA ILE A 150 8.13 -1.56 -22.49
C ILE A 150 7.03 -1.23 -23.50
N LYS A 151 7.29 -0.32 -24.44
CA LYS A 151 6.34 0.06 -25.48
C LYS A 151 5.97 -1.12 -26.38
N GLU A 152 6.95 -1.89 -26.86
CA GLU A 152 6.71 -3.07 -27.70
C GLU A 152 5.86 -4.13 -26.97
N ALA A 153 6.20 -4.44 -25.71
CA ALA A 153 5.40 -5.36 -24.90
C ALA A 153 3.97 -4.84 -24.65
N THR A 154 3.81 -3.53 -24.45
CA THR A 154 2.50 -2.91 -24.23
C THR A 154 1.64 -2.94 -25.50
N ILE A 155 2.24 -2.79 -26.70
CA ILE A 155 1.52 -2.90 -27.98
C ILE A 155 0.88 -4.28 -28.10
N VAL A 156 1.65 -5.35 -27.85
CA VAL A 156 1.15 -6.74 -27.93
C VAL A 156 -0.02 -6.95 -26.97
N PHE A 157 0.15 -6.52 -25.70
CA PHE A 157 -0.90 -6.61 -24.70
C PHE A 157 -2.18 -5.85 -25.12
N PHE A 158 -2.05 -4.65 -25.70
CA PHE A 158 -3.22 -3.85 -26.10
C PHE A 158 -3.92 -4.36 -27.36
N VAL A 159 -3.17 -4.94 -28.30
CA VAL A 159 -3.76 -5.62 -29.46
C VAL A 159 -4.71 -6.72 -28.99
N GLU A 160 -4.25 -7.59 -28.09
CA GLU A 160 -5.08 -8.66 -27.53
C GLU A 160 -6.23 -8.11 -26.68
N LEU A 161 -5.96 -7.15 -25.80
CA LEU A 161 -6.97 -6.54 -24.94
C LEU A 161 -8.12 -5.88 -25.71
N PHE A 162 -7.85 -5.31 -26.89
CA PHE A 162 -8.87 -4.69 -27.74
C PHE A 162 -9.56 -5.66 -28.71
N GLY A 163 -9.25 -6.97 -28.64
CA GLY A 163 -9.91 -8.02 -29.42
C GLY A 163 -9.16 -8.45 -30.68
N GLY A 164 -7.89 -8.04 -30.84
CA GLY A 164 -7.01 -8.53 -31.89
C GLY A 164 -6.52 -9.96 -31.66
N PRO A 165 -5.67 -10.50 -32.55
CA PRO A 165 -5.12 -11.84 -32.41
C PRO A 165 -4.40 -12.02 -31.05
N PRO A 166 -4.63 -13.14 -30.33
CA PRO A 166 -3.98 -13.38 -29.06
C PRO A 166 -2.49 -13.69 -29.30
N GLU A 167 -1.63 -12.83 -28.78
CA GLU A 167 -0.17 -12.90 -28.98
C GLU A 167 0.60 -12.59 -27.68
N TYR A 168 -0.08 -12.25 -26.59
CA TYR A 168 0.56 -11.91 -25.33
C TYR A 168 0.96 -13.17 -24.54
N GLU A 169 2.21 -13.60 -24.72
CA GLU A 169 2.85 -14.63 -23.89
C GLU A 169 3.67 -14.03 -22.73
N GLY A 170 3.39 -12.76 -22.37
CA GLY A 170 4.11 -12.04 -21.33
C GLY A 170 3.79 -12.52 -19.91
N ARG A 171 4.51 -11.94 -18.93
CA ARG A 171 4.28 -12.21 -17.50
C ARG A 171 2.93 -11.64 -17.05
N ASP A 172 2.39 -12.15 -15.94
CA ASP A 172 1.16 -11.62 -15.36
C ASP A 172 1.28 -10.12 -15.06
N LEU A 173 0.21 -9.36 -15.28
CA LEU A 173 0.21 -7.92 -15.03
C LEU A 173 0.51 -7.58 -13.57
N THR A 174 0.03 -8.39 -12.63
CA THR A 174 0.29 -8.22 -11.21
C THR A 174 1.78 -8.39 -10.94
N ASP A 175 2.39 -9.48 -11.42
CA ASP A 175 3.82 -9.76 -11.25
C ASP A 175 4.73 -8.68 -11.84
N ILE A 176 4.31 -8.06 -12.95
CA ILE A 176 5.08 -6.98 -13.59
C ILE A 176 5.04 -5.70 -12.74
N HIS A 177 3.88 -5.38 -12.17
CA HIS A 177 3.62 -4.06 -11.57
C HIS A 177 3.72 -4.03 -10.04
N GLU A 178 3.62 -5.18 -9.37
CA GLU A 178 3.80 -5.36 -7.92
C GLU A 178 5.06 -4.64 -7.39
N PRO A 179 6.27 -4.83 -7.96
CA PRO A 179 7.48 -4.19 -7.44
C PRO A 179 7.56 -2.68 -7.73
N LEU A 180 6.65 -2.12 -8.53
CA LEU A 180 6.71 -0.74 -9.00
C LEU A 180 6.02 0.25 -8.06
N GLY A 181 5.22 -0.21 -7.09
CA GLY A 181 4.53 0.69 -6.15
C GLY A 181 3.56 1.66 -6.84
N ILE A 182 2.91 1.22 -7.92
CA ILE A 182 1.93 2.01 -8.67
C ILE A 182 0.70 2.26 -7.77
N THR A 183 0.13 3.46 -7.87
CA THR A 183 -1.04 3.89 -7.10
C THR A 183 -2.15 4.29 -8.06
N ASP A 184 -3.38 4.49 -7.57
CA ASP A 184 -4.46 5.08 -8.40
C ASP A 184 -4.00 6.34 -9.10
N TYR A 185 -3.29 7.20 -8.39
CA TYR A 185 -2.78 8.45 -8.93
C TYR A 185 -1.89 8.24 -10.17
N HIS A 186 -1.06 7.20 -10.15
CA HIS A 186 -0.20 6.84 -11.28
C HIS A 186 -1.02 6.22 -12.43
N PHE A 187 -1.96 5.33 -12.11
CA PHE A 187 -2.82 4.68 -13.10
C PHE A 187 -3.76 5.70 -13.79
N ASP A 188 -4.36 6.62 -13.04
CA ASP A 188 -5.20 7.70 -13.55
C ASP A 188 -4.40 8.68 -14.42
N ALA A 189 -3.13 8.92 -14.07
CA ALA A 189 -2.24 9.70 -14.91
C ALA A 189 -1.97 9.01 -16.27
N PHE A 190 -1.81 7.68 -16.26
CA PHE A 190 -1.70 6.89 -17.49
C PHE A 190 -2.97 6.96 -18.34
N LEU A 191 -4.16 6.69 -17.75
CA LEU A 191 -5.45 6.81 -18.45
C LEU A 191 -5.66 8.22 -19.02
N SER A 192 -5.28 9.26 -18.27
CA SER A 192 -5.34 10.65 -18.74
C SER A 192 -4.45 10.91 -19.97
N ASN A 193 -3.26 10.32 -20.03
CA ASN A 193 -2.40 10.43 -21.21
C ASN A 193 -2.93 9.59 -22.37
N MET A 194 -3.56 8.45 -22.10
CA MET A 194 -4.26 7.65 -23.12
C MET A 194 -5.40 8.43 -23.78
N SER A 195 -6.29 9.04 -22.98
CA SER A 195 -7.38 9.88 -23.53
C SER A 195 -6.83 11.01 -24.40
N ARG A 196 -5.74 11.66 -23.97
CA ARG A 196 -5.09 12.73 -24.74
C ARG A 196 -4.48 12.22 -26.05
N ALA A 197 -3.88 11.04 -26.04
CA ALA A 197 -3.32 10.42 -27.24
C ALA A 197 -4.42 10.13 -28.27
N LEU A 198 -5.51 9.49 -27.85
CA LEU A 198 -6.66 9.20 -28.72
C LEU A 198 -7.30 10.48 -29.29
N LEU A 199 -7.58 11.47 -28.43
CA LEU A 199 -8.15 12.76 -28.87
C LEU A 199 -7.23 13.50 -29.85
N SER A 200 -5.91 13.42 -29.65
CA SER A 200 -4.94 14.04 -30.57
C SER A 200 -4.92 13.41 -31.96
N GLN A 201 -5.40 12.17 -32.08
CA GLN A 201 -5.55 11.44 -33.33
C GLN A 201 -6.95 11.60 -33.96
N GLY A 202 -7.84 12.36 -33.31
CA GLY A 202 -9.18 12.66 -33.83
C GLY A 202 -10.24 11.59 -33.54
N HIS A 203 -9.97 10.65 -32.62
CA HIS A 203 -10.99 9.69 -32.18
C HIS A 203 -12.12 10.40 -31.41
N GLU A 204 -13.35 9.92 -31.61
CA GLU A 204 -14.54 10.45 -30.95
C GLU A 204 -14.58 10.10 -29.45
N ASP A 205 -15.21 10.97 -28.64
CA ASP A 205 -15.29 10.79 -27.18
C ASP A 205 -15.88 9.44 -26.76
N SER A 206 -16.83 8.89 -27.53
CA SER A 206 -17.42 7.57 -27.29
C SER A 206 -16.39 6.45 -27.37
N LEU A 207 -15.56 6.44 -28.42
CA LEU A 207 -14.46 5.48 -28.59
C LEU A 207 -13.39 5.68 -27.50
N VAL A 208 -13.10 6.93 -27.12
CA VAL A 208 -12.19 7.21 -26.01
C VAL A 208 -12.70 6.60 -24.71
N ASP A 209 -13.98 6.80 -24.38
CA ASP A 209 -14.56 6.28 -23.15
C ASP A 209 -14.59 4.74 -23.14
N GLU A 210 -14.85 4.09 -24.28
CA GLU A 210 -14.76 2.63 -24.42
C GLU A 210 -13.34 2.08 -24.18
N VAL A 211 -12.31 2.74 -24.75
CA VAL A 211 -10.91 2.37 -24.50
C VAL A 211 -10.54 2.57 -23.04
N ILE A 212 -10.93 3.69 -22.43
CA ILE A 212 -10.60 3.98 -21.04
C ILE A 212 -11.24 2.97 -20.09
N ILE A 213 -12.48 2.53 -20.34
CA ILE A 213 -13.15 1.50 -19.52
C ILE A 213 -12.48 0.15 -19.68
N THR A 214 -12.10 -0.21 -20.90
CA THR A 214 -11.42 -1.47 -21.19
C THR A 214 -10.07 -1.51 -20.45
N LEU A 215 -9.32 -0.41 -20.46
CA LEU A 215 -8.09 -0.29 -19.67
C LEU A 215 -8.36 -0.23 -18.15
N ASP A 216 -9.44 0.40 -17.71
CA ASP A 216 -9.80 0.44 -16.30
C ASP A 216 -10.17 -0.95 -15.75
N SER A 217 -10.58 -1.89 -16.61
CA SER A 217 -10.85 -3.28 -16.22
C SER A 217 -9.60 -4.02 -15.70
N VAL A 218 -8.42 -3.63 -16.17
CA VAL A 218 -7.14 -4.22 -15.73
C VAL A 218 -6.47 -3.44 -14.60
N ARG A 219 -7.10 -2.35 -14.12
CA ARG A 219 -6.60 -1.54 -12.99
C ARG A 219 -6.25 -2.42 -11.79
N ASN A 220 -7.14 -3.35 -11.46
CA ASN A 220 -7.00 -4.19 -10.29
C ASN A 220 -5.77 -5.11 -10.38
N ALA A 221 -5.50 -5.70 -11.55
CA ALA A 221 -4.29 -6.46 -11.77
C ALA A 221 -3.03 -5.58 -11.69
N VAL A 222 -3.06 -4.39 -12.28
CA VAL A 222 -1.90 -3.46 -12.26
C VAL A 222 -1.63 -2.87 -10.86
N LEU A 223 -2.67 -2.66 -10.05
CA LEU A 223 -2.56 -2.08 -8.71
C LEU A 223 -2.46 -3.12 -7.60
N ASP A 224 -2.43 -4.41 -7.95
CA ASP A 224 -2.54 -5.52 -7.00
C ASP A 224 -3.72 -5.34 -6.03
N ARG A 225 -4.88 -4.99 -6.61
CA ARG A 225 -6.16 -4.89 -5.88
C ARG A 225 -6.98 -6.08 -6.27
N GLN A 226 -7.06 -7.04 -5.36
CA GLN A 226 -8.00 -8.12 -5.56
C GLN A 226 -9.41 -7.51 -5.55
N SER A 227 -10.13 -7.63 -6.68
CA SER A 227 -11.57 -7.36 -6.75
C SER A 227 -12.25 -8.23 -5.69
N GLU A 228 -13.44 -7.83 -5.18
CA GLU A 228 -14.22 -8.65 -4.21
C GLU A 228 -14.08 -10.13 -4.58
N ILE A 229 -13.37 -10.89 -3.73
CA ILE A 229 -13.07 -12.28 -4.04
C ILE A 229 -14.35 -13.05 -3.82
N VAL A 230 -15.08 -13.26 -4.92
CA VAL A 230 -16.20 -14.19 -4.95
C VAL A 230 -15.60 -15.58 -5.21
N ILE A 231 -15.50 -16.38 -4.15
CA ILE A 231 -15.28 -17.82 -4.29
C ILE A 231 -16.64 -18.46 -4.54
N GLU A 232 -16.89 -18.85 -5.78
CA GLU A 232 -18.13 -19.53 -6.17
C GLU A 232 -18.30 -20.83 -5.36
N PRO A 233 -19.51 -21.14 -4.87
CA PRO A 233 -19.77 -22.41 -4.21
C PRO A 233 -19.44 -23.59 -5.12
N ARG A 234 -18.72 -24.59 -4.59
CA ARG A 234 -18.42 -25.83 -5.32
C ARG A 234 -19.36 -26.91 -4.83
N ASN A 235 -20.04 -27.59 -5.75
CA ASN A 235 -21.09 -28.57 -5.43
C ASN A 235 -22.20 -28.02 -4.51
N GLY A 236 -22.47 -26.71 -4.58
CA GLY A 236 -23.44 -26.04 -3.72
C GLY A 236 -22.97 -25.78 -2.28
N LEU A 237 -21.71 -26.10 -1.97
CA LEU A 237 -21.10 -25.87 -0.67
C LEU A 237 -20.22 -24.61 -0.70
N ASN A 238 -20.34 -23.78 0.33
CA ASN A 238 -19.42 -22.66 0.57
C ASN A 238 -18.08 -23.17 1.13
N LEU A 239 -17.11 -22.28 1.28
CA LEU A 239 -15.77 -22.66 1.73
C LEU A 239 -15.75 -23.19 3.18
N LEU A 240 -16.62 -22.67 4.04
CA LEU A 240 -16.77 -23.14 5.42
C LEU A 240 -17.27 -24.60 5.45
N GLU A 241 -18.23 -24.95 4.61
CA GLU A 241 -18.73 -26.31 4.51
C GLU A 241 -17.67 -27.25 3.92
N ARG A 242 -16.92 -26.80 2.92
CA ARG A 242 -15.85 -27.57 2.25
C ARG A 242 -14.64 -27.84 3.16
N ILE A 243 -14.33 -26.95 4.11
CA ILE A 243 -13.26 -27.19 5.10
C ILE A 243 -13.72 -28.12 6.24
N GLY A 244 -15.00 -28.49 6.30
CA GLY A 244 -15.58 -29.36 7.34
C GLY A 244 -16.33 -28.62 8.45
N GLY A 245 -16.75 -27.37 8.21
CA GLY A 245 -17.56 -26.56 9.12
C GLY A 245 -16.77 -25.87 10.23
N ASP A 246 -17.49 -25.27 11.17
CA ASP A 246 -16.90 -24.44 12.22
C ASP A 246 -15.90 -25.20 13.10
N SER A 247 -16.12 -26.50 13.34
CA SER A 247 -15.21 -27.31 14.17
C SER A 247 -13.81 -27.42 13.56
N ASN A 248 -13.71 -27.66 12.26
CA ASN A 248 -12.42 -27.71 11.56
C ASN A 248 -11.81 -26.32 11.44
N LEU A 249 -12.63 -25.29 11.23
CA LEU A 249 -12.14 -23.93 11.15
C LEU A 249 -11.59 -23.41 12.49
N GLU A 250 -12.21 -23.78 13.62
CA GLU A 250 -11.69 -23.53 14.97
C GLU A 250 -10.34 -24.24 15.16
N ALA A 251 -10.23 -25.52 14.78
CA ALA A 251 -8.97 -26.26 14.85
C ALA A 251 -7.88 -25.58 14.01
N VAL A 252 -8.20 -25.12 12.79
CA VAL A 252 -7.27 -24.37 11.93
C VAL A 252 -6.84 -23.06 12.59
N ALA A 253 -7.78 -22.28 13.15
CA ALA A 253 -7.45 -21.02 13.82
C ALA A 253 -6.57 -21.22 15.06
N GLU A 254 -6.78 -22.31 15.81
CA GLU A 254 -5.96 -22.69 16.96
C GLU A 254 -4.55 -23.14 16.54
N GLY A 255 -4.45 -24.04 15.54
CA GLY A 255 -3.18 -24.51 14.99
C GLY A 255 -2.35 -23.37 14.38
N MET A 256 -3.00 -22.43 13.68
CA MET A 256 -2.34 -21.21 13.20
C MET A 256 -1.68 -20.44 14.33
N PHE A 257 -2.39 -20.28 15.46
CA PHE A 257 -1.83 -19.55 16.59
C PHE A 257 -0.63 -20.30 17.22
N GLN A 258 -0.66 -21.62 17.25
CA GLN A 258 0.51 -22.41 17.66
C GLN A 258 1.70 -22.12 16.74
N TYR A 259 1.51 -22.21 15.42
CA TYR A 259 2.56 -21.92 14.44
C TYR A 259 3.05 -20.47 14.51
N PHE A 260 2.17 -19.49 14.76
CA PHE A 260 2.57 -18.10 14.98
C PHE A 260 3.56 -17.94 16.13
N THR A 261 3.42 -18.73 17.20
CA THR A 261 4.31 -18.65 18.37
C THR A 261 5.63 -19.42 18.19
N GLU A 262 5.77 -20.16 17.10
CA GLU A 262 6.96 -20.93 16.74
C GLU A 262 7.75 -20.26 15.61
N ASP A 263 7.07 -19.62 14.65
CA ASP A 263 7.69 -18.98 13.49
C ASP A 263 8.50 -17.75 13.88
N SER A 264 9.81 -17.77 13.63
CA SER A 264 10.72 -16.71 14.05
C SER A 264 10.46 -15.36 13.39
N ARG A 265 9.76 -15.31 12.26
CA ARG A 265 9.45 -14.07 11.53
C ARG A 265 8.33 -13.29 12.21
N ILE A 266 7.33 -14.00 12.73
CA ILE A 266 6.10 -13.37 13.23
C ILE A 266 5.85 -13.56 14.71
N LYS A 267 6.50 -14.51 15.38
CA LYS A 267 6.38 -14.75 16.83
C LYS A 267 6.46 -13.49 17.67
N PHE A 268 7.28 -12.54 17.24
CA PHE A 268 7.41 -11.23 17.86
C PHE A 268 6.05 -10.48 18.02
N HIS A 269 5.15 -10.59 17.04
CA HIS A 269 3.82 -9.98 17.08
C HIS A 269 2.84 -10.73 18.00
N PHE A 270 3.06 -12.03 18.22
CA PHE A 270 2.15 -12.94 18.90
C PHE A 270 2.59 -13.35 20.32
N ASP A 271 3.80 -12.97 20.74
CA ASP A 271 4.31 -13.13 22.11
C ASP A 271 3.54 -12.23 23.10
N LYS A 272 2.41 -12.75 23.59
CA LYS A 272 1.42 -12.06 24.43
C LYS A 272 1.01 -12.93 25.61
N ASN A 273 0.23 -12.36 26.53
CA ASN A 273 -0.37 -13.16 27.60
C ASN A 273 -1.53 -14.03 27.08
N LYS A 274 -1.82 -15.14 27.76
CA LYS A 274 -2.87 -16.12 27.42
C LYS A 274 -4.27 -15.53 27.20
N ALA A 275 -4.60 -14.37 27.80
CA ALA A 275 -5.88 -13.71 27.56
C ALA A 275 -5.91 -13.01 26.20
N LYS A 276 -4.81 -12.34 25.85
CA LYS A 276 -4.66 -11.67 24.56
C LYS A 276 -4.51 -12.67 23.41
N GLU A 277 -3.79 -13.78 23.63
CA GLU A 277 -3.70 -14.90 22.68
C GLU A 277 -5.11 -15.39 22.30
N ARG A 278 -5.92 -15.78 23.30
CA ARG A 278 -7.32 -16.21 23.09
C ARG A 278 -8.16 -15.18 22.34
N SER A 279 -8.01 -13.90 22.68
CA SER A 279 -8.71 -12.83 21.97
C SER A 279 -8.30 -12.70 20.50
N ILE A 280 -7.03 -12.95 20.16
CA ILE A 280 -6.54 -12.93 18.78
C ILE A 280 -7.07 -14.15 18.03
N THR A 281 -6.96 -15.35 18.61
CA THR A 281 -7.50 -16.59 18.02
C THR A 281 -8.99 -16.48 17.74
N THR A 282 -9.77 -15.93 18.68
CA THR A 282 -11.21 -15.71 18.49
C THR A 282 -11.49 -14.78 17.30
N LYS A 283 -10.74 -13.69 17.18
CA LYS A 283 -10.90 -12.73 16.07
C LYS A 283 -10.47 -13.32 14.73
N LEU A 284 -9.43 -14.14 14.72
CA LEU A 284 -8.98 -14.87 13.54
C LEU A 284 -10.05 -15.84 13.06
N TYR A 285 -10.64 -16.62 13.97
CA TYR A 285 -11.79 -17.47 13.66
C TYR A 285 -12.98 -16.67 13.13
N GLN A 286 -13.36 -15.57 13.77
CA GLN A 286 -14.47 -14.71 13.31
C GLN A 286 -14.22 -14.17 11.89
N PHE A 287 -12.98 -13.78 11.59
CA PHE A 287 -12.60 -13.32 10.26
C PHE A 287 -12.71 -14.44 9.23
N LEU A 288 -12.10 -15.59 9.51
CA LEU A 288 -12.13 -16.75 8.63
C LEU A 288 -13.57 -17.24 8.40
N SER A 289 -14.37 -17.37 9.46
CA SER A 289 -15.75 -17.87 9.38
C SER A 289 -16.58 -16.96 8.48
N GLY A 290 -16.54 -15.64 8.71
CA GLY A 290 -17.30 -14.70 7.90
C GLY A 290 -16.83 -14.67 6.44
N ALA A 291 -15.52 -14.75 6.21
CA ALA A 291 -14.95 -14.75 4.87
C ALA A 291 -15.21 -16.07 4.11
N PHE A 292 -15.43 -17.18 4.81
CA PHE A 292 -15.68 -18.50 4.21
C PHE A 292 -17.18 -18.80 4.01
N GLY A 293 -18.06 -17.85 4.34
CA GLY A 293 -19.52 -17.96 4.18
C GLY A 293 -20.27 -18.33 5.46
N GLY A 294 -19.62 -18.26 6.63
CA GLY A 294 -20.19 -18.48 7.94
C GLY A 294 -21.04 -17.32 8.47
N LEU A 295 -21.84 -17.60 9.50
CA LEU A 295 -22.73 -16.61 10.13
C LEU A 295 -21.97 -15.65 11.05
N VAL A 296 -20.79 -16.06 11.53
CA VAL A 296 -19.96 -15.26 12.42
C VAL A 296 -19.14 -14.30 11.60
N GLN A 297 -19.31 -13.00 11.83
CA GLN A 297 -18.69 -11.95 11.02
C GLN A 297 -17.63 -11.19 11.83
N TYR A 298 -16.57 -10.80 11.14
CA TYR A 298 -15.55 -9.87 11.65
C TYR A 298 -15.80 -8.47 11.09
N ASP A 299 -15.54 -7.46 11.91
CA ASP A 299 -15.60 -6.05 11.49
C ASP A 299 -14.41 -5.70 10.59
N GLN A 300 -14.61 -5.85 9.27
CA GLN A 300 -13.56 -5.64 8.27
C GLN A 300 -13.04 -4.20 8.25
N ASP A 301 -13.88 -3.21 8.57
CA ASP A 301 -13.48 -1.79 8.65
C ASP A 301 -12.37 -1.57 9.70
N ASN A 302 -12.25 -2.47 10.66
CA ASN A 302 -11.25 -2.41 11.71
C ASN A 302 -9.93 -3.12 11.36
N LEU A 303 -9.81 -3.83 10.22
CA LEU A 303 -8.56 -4.47 9.81
C LEU A 303 -7.44 -3.44 9.69
N LYS A 304 -7.62 -2.44 8.84
CA LYS A 304 -6.58 -1.44 8.58
C LYS A 304 -6.26 -0.56 9.79
N PRO A 305 -7.22 0.05 10.50
CA PRO A 305 -6.90 0.84 11.70
C PRO A 305 -6.17 0.04 12.78
N THR A 306 -6.52 -1.24 12.97
CA THR A 306 -5.86 -2.10 13.97
C THR A 306 -4.41 -2.40 13.61
N HIS A 307 -4.15 -2.67 12.33
CA HIS A 307 -2.82 -3.07 11.86
C HIS A 307 -1.97 -1.88 11.38
N TYR A 308 -2.55 -0.69 11.21
CA TYR A 308 -1.88 0.45 10.59
C TYR A 308 -0.53 0.69 11.28
N ASP A 309 -0.53 1.00 12.57
CA ASP A 309 0.69 1.29 13.34
C ASP A 309 1.54 0.05 13.68
N MET A 310 1.16 -1.12 13.16
CA MET A 310 2.02 -2.30 13.21
C MET A 310 3.00 -2.25 12.04
N ASN A 311 4.27 -2.59 12.29
CA ASN A 311 5.28 -2.67 11.23
C ASN A 311 5.23 -4.05 10.55
N ILE A 312 4.04 -4.47 10.14
CA ILE A 312 3.82 -5.73 9.42
C ILE A 312 4.13 -5.46 7.95
N SER A 313 5.12 -6.17 7.41
CA SER A 313 5.49 -6.14 5.98
C SER A 313 5.00 -7.39 5.26
N ASP A 314 5.16 -7.45 3.93
CA ASP A 314 4.88 -8.65 3.14
C ASP A 314 5.56 -9.90 3.69
N TYR A 315 6.83 -9.78 4.09
CA TYR A 315 7.58 -10.86 4.74
C TYR A 315 6.87 -11.46 5.97
N HIS A 316 6.22 -10.62 6.77
CA HIS A 316 5.45 -11.07 7.94
C HIS A 316 4.09 -11.64 7.53
N PHE A 317 3.45 -11.05 6.53
CA PHE A 317 2.15 -11.50 6.04
C PHE A 317 2.25 -12.88 5.37
N ASP A 318 3.29 -13.11 4.57
CA ASP A 318 3.59 -14.39 3.94
C ASP A 318 3.76 -15.50 4.98
N ALA A 319 4.46 -15.20 6.08
CA ALA A 319 4.61 -16.14 7.18
C ALA A 319 3.26 -16.52 7.83
N VAL A 320 2.32 -15.58 7.92
CA VAL A 320 0.96 -15.85 8.41
C VAL A 320 0.20 -16.78 7.45
N LEU A 321 0.32 -16.56 6.13
CA LEU A 321 -0.27 -17.45 5.11
C LEU A 321 0.34 -18.85 5.17
N GLU A 322 1.65 -18.98 5.32
CA GLU A 322 2.33 -20.27 5.50
C GLU A 322 1.86 -20.99 6.77
N CYS A 323 1.62 -20.27 7.87
CA CYS A 323 1.06 -20.85 9.09
C CYS A 323 -0.39 -21.30 8.91
N PHE A 324 -1.19 -20.61 8.07
CA PHE A 324 -2.52 -21.09 7.67
C PHE A 324 -2.41 -22.41 6.91
N VAL A 325 -1.53 -22.50 5.92
CA VAL A 325 -1.33 -23.73 5.12
C VAL A 325 -0.95 -24.90 6.03
N LYS A 326 0.07 -24.73 6.88
CA LYS A 326 0.49 -25.77 7.83
C LYS A 326 -0.65 -26.25 8.72
N SER A 327 -1.46 -25.32 9.23
CA SER A 327 -2.60 -25.63 10.08
C SER A 327 -3.73 -26.35 9.32
N ALA A 328 -4.01 -25.93 8.09
CA ALA A 328 -5.03 -26.55 7.24
C ALA A 328 -4.62 -27.96 6.77
N GLU A 329 -3.33 -28.17 6.49
CA GLU A 329 -2.78 -29.49 6.09
C GLU A 329 -2.83 -30.54 7.21
N GLU A 330 -3.02 -30.14 8.46
CA GLU A 330 -3.24 -31.07 9.59
C GLU A 330 -4.66 -31.65 9.63
N LEU A 331 -5.62 -31.07 8.89
CA LEU A 331 -6.98 -31.59 8.83
C LEU A 331 -7.02 -32.90 8.04
N GLU A 332 -7.72 -33.89 8.59
CA GLU A 332 -8.07 -35.11 7.87
C GLU A 332 -9.20 -34.81 6.88
N GLU A 333 -9.05 -35.22 5.61
CA GLU A 333 -10.08 -35.14 4.56
C GLU A 333 -10.58 -33.71 4.22
N ILE A 334 -9.73 -32.89 3.60
CA ILE A 334 -10.12 -31.61 3.00
C ILE A 334 -10.11 -31.65 1.47
N ASP A 335 -11.05 -30.94 0.84
CA ASP A 335 -11.09 -30.75 -0.62
C ASP A 335 -9.79 -30.05 -1.11
N GLU A 336 -9.24 -30.50 -2.24
CA GLU A 336 -7.95 -30.02 -2.79
C GLU A 336 -7.92 -28.50 -3.06
N ASP A 337 -9.09 -27.91 -3.32
CA ASP A 337 -9.26 -26.50 -3.61
C ASP A 337 -9.46 -25.62 -2.37
N VAL A 338 -9.64 -26.21 -1.17
CA VAL A 338 -9.92 -25.44 0.06
C VAL A 338 -8.75 -24.53 0.41
N ILE A 339 -7.52 -25.05 0.40
CA ILE A 339 -6.33 -24.25 0.71
C ILE A 339 -6.12 -23.14 -0.34
N PRO A 340 -6.11 -23.42 -1.66
CA PRO A 340 -6.01 -22.38 -2.68
C PRO A 340 -7.09 -21.29 -2.58
N ASP A 341 -8.37 -21.67 -2.43
CA ASP A 341 -9.47 -20.71 -2.32
C ASP A 341 -9.35 -19.87 -1.02
N SER A 342 -8.94 -20.50 0.09
CA SER A 342 -8.66 -19.82 1.35
C SER A 342 -7.52 -18.81 1.23
N LEU A 343 -6.42 -19.19 0.59
CA LEU A 343 -5.27 -18.32 0.39
C LEU A 343 -5.62 -17.10 -0.46
N ARG A 344 -6.48 -17.25 -1.48
CA ARG A 344 -7.01 -16.11 -2.24
C ARG A 344 -7.73 -15.13 -1.31
N ILE A 345 -8.69 -15.62 -0.51
CA ILE A 345 -9.43 -14.78 0.44
C ILE A 345 -8.49 -14.11 1.45
N LEU A 346 -7.56 -14.85 2.04
CA LEU A 346 -6.61 -14.31 3.00
C LEU A 346 -5.71 -13.24 2.35
N ASN A 347 -5.24 -13.48 1.13
CA ASN A 347 -4.40 -12.53 0.42
C ASN A 347 -5.15 -11.24 0.04
N SER A 348 -6.48 -11.29 -0.09
CA SER A 348 -7.31 -10.11 -0.37
C SER A 348 -7.15 -8.98 0.65
N VAL A 349 -6.90 -9.33 1.92
CA VAL A 349 -6.74 -8.36 3.01
C VAL A 349 -5.29 -7.96 3.25
N ARG A 350 -4.34 -8.45 2.44
CA ARG A 350 -2.92 -8.10 2.52
C ARG A 350 -2.73 -6.61 2.56
N SER A 351 -3.28 -5.91 1.56
CA SER A 351 -3.13 -4.46 1.42
C SER A 351 -3.63 -3.71 2.67
N GLU A 352 -4.77 -4.11 3.23
CA GLU A 352 -5.34 -3.49 4.43
C GLU A 352 -4.44 -3.68 5.66
N ILE A 353 -3.71 -4.79 5.76
CA ILE A 353 -2.82 -5.10 6.88
C ILE A 353 -1.44 -4.45 6.72
N ILE A 354 -0.84 -4.48 5.52
CA ILE A 354 0.54 -3.98 5.31
C ILE A 354 0.61 -2.47 5.01
N THR A 355 -0.50 -1.85 4.58
CA THR A 355 -0.50 -0.46 4.08
C THR A 355 0.11 0.52 5.07
N GLY A 356 -0.18 0.35 6.37
CA GLY A 356 0.38 1.23 7.38
C GLY A 356 1.89 1.21 7.38
N SER A 357 2.48 0.01 7.50
CA SER A 357 3.93 -0.18 7.45
C SER A 357 4.53 0.43 6.19
N ARG A 358 4.01 0.05 5.00
CA ARG A 358 4.51 0.58 3.71
C ARG A 358 4.50 2.10 3.66
N VAL A 359 3.35 2.72 3.95
CA VAL A 359 3.20 4.18 3.86
C VAL A 359 4.12 4.92 4.85
N ARG A 360 4.21 4.45 6.10
CA ARG A 360 5.05 5.10 7.11
C ARG A 360 6.53 4.92 6.80
N MET A 361 6.96 3.72 6.45
CA MET A 361 8.37 3.43 6.15
C MET A 361 8.82 4.18 4.89
N ASP A 362 8.01 4.23 3.83
CA ASP A 362 8.31 5.00 2.61
C ASP A 362 8.39 6.51 2.87
N ALA A 363 7.52 7.03 3.74
CA ALA A 363 7.55 8.44 4.12
C ALA A 363 8.79 8.77 4.96
N ALA A 364 9.17 7.86 5.87
CA ALA A 364 10.37 7.99 6.68
C ALA A 364 11.65 7.90 5.84
N GLU A 365 11.72 6.95 4.90
CA GLU A 365 12.85 6.82 3.98
C GLU A 365 13.01 8.05 3.09
N ARG A 366 11.91 8.55 2.50
CA ARG A 366 11.95 9.78 1.70
C ARG A 366 12.48 10.97 2.49
N ARG A 367 12.03 11.16 3.74
CA ARG A 367 12.56 12.23 4.60
C ARG A 367 14.04 12.04 4.91
N ASN A 368 14.46 10.83 5.23
CA ASN A 368 15.88 10.54 5.49
C ASN A 368 16.75 10.88 4.27
N ASN A 369 16.24 10.69 3.06
CA ASN A 369 16.94 11.03 1.81
C ASN A 369 16.86 12.53 1.44
N GLU A 370 15.71 13.18 1.65
CA GLU A 370 15.46 14.58 1.29
C GLU A 370 16.07 15.58 2.29
N ASP A 371 15.83 15.36 3.58
CA ASP A 371 16.31 16.25 4.66
C ASP A 371 17.73 15.90 5.11
N GLY A 372 18.18 14.68 4.81
CA GLY A 372 19.42 14.11 5.31
C GLY A 372 19.32 13.62 6.75
N VAL A 373 20.13 12.61 7.09
CA VAL A 373 20.17 12.04 8.45
C VAL A 373 20.60 13.06 9.51
N ASP A 374 21.39 14.09 9.15
CA ASP A 374 21.82 15.18 10.03
C ASP A 374 20.64 15.93 10.69
N GLU A 375 19.51 16.02 10.01
CA GLU A 375 18.29 16.62 10.57
C GLU A 375 17.70 15.73 11.67
N LEU A 376 17.63 14.42 11.43
CA LEU A 376 17.22 13.45 12.44
C LEU A 376 18.14 13.52 13.65
N PHE A 377 19.47 13.55 13.45
CA PHE A 377 20.43 13.69 14.55
C PHE A 377 20.22 14.96 15.37
N ARG A 378 19.89 16.09 14.72
CA ARG A 378 19.55 17.32 15.44
C ARG A 378 18.26 17.19 16.24
N ARG A 379 17.21 16.61 15.65
CA ARG A 379 15.89 16.38 16.29
C ARG A 379 15.99 15.48 17.51
N ILE A 380 16.83 14.45 17.48
CA ILE A 380 16.99 13.52 18.61
C ILE A 380 17.86 14.09 19.74
N GLY A 381 18.45 15.29 19.58
CA GLY A 381 19.27 15.93 20.61
C GLY A 381 20.78 15.76 20.43
N LYS A 382 21.23 15.44 19.21
CA LYS A 382 22.65 15.23 18.84
C LYS A 382 23.29 14.15 19.72
N VAL A 383 24.59 14.28 20.04
CA VAL A 383 25.36 13.32 20.84
C VAL A 383 24.68 12.98 22.16
N GLN A 384 24.27 13.99 22.93
CA GLN A 384 23.63 13.82 24.24
C GLN A 384 22.29 13.07 24.13
N GLY A 385 21.56 13.32 23.04
CA GLY A 385 20.33 12.62 22.72
C GLY A 385 20.55 11.12 22.49
N VAL A 386 21.56 10.77 21.68
CA VAL A 386 21.92 9.39 21.40
C VAL A 386 22.44 8.68 22.65
N GLU A 387 23.30 9.32 23.45
CA GLU A 387 23.79 8.78 24.74
C GLU A 387 22.63 8.44 25.68
N LYS A 388 21.71 9.39 25.88
CA LYS A 388 20.51 9.18 26.72
C LYS A 388 19.64 8.04 26.18
N PHE A 389 19.44 7.99 24.87
CA PHE A 389 18.69 6.92 24.23
C PHE A 389 19.33 5.54 24.45
N VAL A 390 20.64 5.41 24.24
CA VAL A 390 21.35 4.14 24.45
C VAL A 390 21.28 3.73 25.90
N ASP A 391 21.48 4.64 26.85
CA ASP A 391 21.38 4.29 28.26
C ASP A 391 20.02 3.71 28.63
N GLN A 392 18.94 4.35 28.18
CA GLN A 392 17.57 3.91 28.43
C GLN A 392 17.18 2.66 27.62
N LEU A 393 17.73 2.47 26.42
CA LEU A 393 17.56 1.25 25.62
C LEU A 393 18.06 0.04 26.40
N TYR A 394 19.24 0.13 26.99
CA TYR A 394 19.82 -0.99 27.72
C TYR A 394 19.09 -1.31 29.03
N GLU A 395 18.49 -0.32 29.71
CA GLU A 395 17.56 -0.60 30.81
C GLU A 395 16.33 -1.40 30.35
N CYS A 396 15.87 -1.18 29.12
CA CYS A 396 14.77 -1.96 28.53
C CYS A 396 15.23 -3.36 28.14
N VAL A 397 16.40 -3.49 27.51
CA VAL A 397 16.99 -4.75 27.07
C VAL A 397 17.27 -5.68 28.25
N GLU A 398 17.82 -5.17 29.35
CA GLU A 398 18.08 -5.95 30.57
C GLU A 398 16.81 -6.55 31.19
N ARG A 399 15.65 -5.91 30.98
CA ARG A 399 14.35 -6.40 31.46
C ARG A 399 13.65 -7.32 30.46
N ASP A 400 14.14 -7.39 29.23
CA ASP A 400 13.55 -8.20 28.18
C ASP A 400 14.12 -9.61 28.19
N LYS A 401 13.36 -10.53 28.81
CA LYS A 401 13.69 -11.96 28.95
C LYS A 401 14.00 -12.66 27.62
N ARG A 402 13.62 -12.08 26.49
CA ARG A 402 13.77 -12.67 25.16
C ARG A 402 15.14 -12.40 24.54
N ILE A 403 15.84 -11.36 24.99
CA ILE A 403 17.10 -10.92 24.40
C ILE A 403 18.19 -10.57 25.41
N HIS A 404 17.88 -10.45 26.71
CA HIS A 404 18.87 -10.05 27.72
C HIS A 404 20.11 -10.94 27.73
N MET A 405 19.96 -12.24 27.40
CA MET A 405 21.07 -13.20 27.38
C MET A 405 22.20 -12.81 26.42
N PHE A 406 21.93 -12.01 25.38
CA PHE A 406 22.96 -11.52 24.45
C PHE A 406 23.81 -10.38 25.02
N PHE A 407 23.37 -9.77 26.14
CA PHE A 407 23.96 -8.55 26.69
C PHE A 407 24.50 -8.73 28.12
N GLU A 408 24.76 -9.97 28.52
CA GLU A 408 25.30 -10.28 29.85
C GLU A 408 26.84 -10.24 29.92
N GLY A 409 27.36 -9.92 31.10
CA GLY A 409 28.78 -10.04 31.42
C GLY A 409 29.60 -8.74 31.36
N ALA A 410 30.90 -8.87 31.60
CA ALA A 410 31.81 -7.74 31.85
C ALA A 410 31.98 -6.76 30.66
N LYS A 411 31.51 -7.14 29.46
CA LYS A 411 31.66 -6.34 28.24
C LYS A 411 30.52 -5.35 27.99
N LEU A 412 29.43 -5.37 28.76
CA LEU A 412 28.25 -4.55 28.52
C LEU A 412 28.57 -3.05 28.34
N GLN A 413 29.44 -2.49 29.19
CA GLN A 413 29.85 -1.09 29.07
C GLN A 413 30.61 -0.79 27.77
N ALA A 414 31.41 -1.74 27.29
CA ALA A 414 32.10 -1.61 26.01
C ALA A 414 31.11 -1.70 24.82
N ILE A 415 30.10 -2.57 24.92
CA ILE A 415 29.04 -2.70 23.91
C ILE A 415 28.21 -1.40 23.85
N LYS A 416 27.77 -0.88 25.00
CA LYS A 416 27.07 0.41 25.10
C LYS A 416 27.84 1.51 24.39
N LYS A 417 29.12 1.68 24.73
CA LYS A 417 29.97 2.70 24.11
C LYS A 417 30.09 2.52 22.59
N ALA A 418 30.38 1.30 22.15
CA ALA A 418 30.52 1.00 20.73
C ALA A 418 29.24 1.24 19.93
N GLN A 419 28.07 0.86 20.48
CA GLN A 419 26.78 1.13 19.86
C GLN A 419 26.42 2.62 19.87
N THR A 420 26.74 3.37 20.94
CA THR A 420 26.58 4.82 20.96
C THR A 420 27.38 5.46 19.83
N ASP A 421 28.65 5.10 19.67
CA ASP A 421 29.49 5.62 18.59
C ASP A 421 28.92 5.26 17.21
N TYR A 422 28.45 4.01 17.05
CA TYR A 422 27.82 3.55 15.81
C TYR A 422 26.55 4.35 15.49
N PHE A 423 25.65 4.53 16.46
CA PHE A 423 24.40 5.28 16.28
C PHE A 423 24.65 6.77 16.01
N ILE A 424 25.63 7.39 16.66
CA ILE A 424 25.99 8.77 16.34
C ILE A 424 26.39 8.86 14.86
N GLY A 425 27.24 7.95 14.37
CA GLY A 425 27.63 7.93 12.95
C GLY A 425 26.45 7.63 12.01
N LEU A 426 25.63 6.63 12.34
CA LEU A 426 24.47 6.21 11.55
C LEU A 426 23.46 7.34 11.34
N PHE A 427 23.28 8.21 12.34
CA PHE A 427 22.36 9.34 12.25
C PHE A 427 22.99 10.60 11.66
N GLY A 428 24.25 10.59 11.20
CA GLY A 428 24.91 11.79 10.62
C GLY A 428 25.63 12.66 11.65
N GLY A 429 25.86 12.14 12.84
CA GLY A 429 26.71 12.77 13.83
C GLY A 429 28.21 12.62 13.52
N PRO A 430 29.07 13.32 14.26
CA PRO A 430 30.51 13.42 13.96
C PRO A 430 31.32 12.17 14.34
N SER A 431 30.70 11.14 14.92
CA SER A 431 31.42 9.94 15.36
C SER A 431 31.66 8.99 14.19
N GLU A 432 32.86 8.44 14.14
CA GLU A 432 33.23 7.38 13.21
C GLU A 432 33.43 6.11 14.02
N TYR A 433 32.59 5.10 13.76
CA TYR A 433 32.74 3.80 14.39
C TYR A 433 33.96 3.07 13.82
N LYS A 434 34.95 2.80 14.67
CA LYS A 434 36.24 2.18 14.31
C LYS A 434 36.35 0.70 14.71
N GLY A 435 35.22 0.09 15.08
CA GLY A 435 35.18 -1.31 15.49
C GLY A 435 35.13 -2.28 14.30
N ARG A 436 34.99 -3.57 14.63
CA ARG A 436 34.72 -4.65 13.68
C ARG A 436 33.41 -4.41 12.93
N SER A 437 33.27 -4.96 11.73
CA SER A 437 32.03 -4.82 10.94
C SER A 437 30.84 -5.46 11.67
N LEU A 438 29.61 -5.10 11.28
CA LEU A 438 28.42 -5.69 11.89
C LEU A 438 28.37 -7.21 11.66
N GLU A 439 28.79 -7.68 10.49
CA GLU A 439 28.87 -9.10 10.15
C GLU A 439 29.86 -9.82 11.07
N GLU A 440 31.08 -9.29 11.23
CA GLU A 440 32.12 -9.89 12.09
C GLU A 440 31.72 -9.92 13.57
N VAL A 441 30.96 -8.91 14.02
CA VAL A 441 30.47 -8.86 15.41
C VAL A 441 29.38 -9.90 15.65
N HIS A 442 28.47 -10.09 14.69
CA HIS A 442 27.31 -10.96 14.83
C HIS A 442 27.50 -12.38 14.30
N GLU A 443 28.63 -12.70 13.66
CA GLU A 443 28.94 -14.05 13.11
C GLU A 443 28.79 -15.17 14.15
N ILE A 444 29.25 -14.92 15.38
CA ILE A 444 29.23 -15.91 16.47
C ILE A 444 27.95 -15.84 17.33
N VAL A 445 27.03 -14.93 17.00
CA VAL A 445 25.83 -14.69 17.80
C VAL A 445 24.67 -15.46 17.17
N ALA A 446 24.13 -16.43 17.90
CA ALA A 446 22.98 -17.23 17.46
C ALA A 446 21.67 -16.43 17.61
N MET A 447 21.51 -15.41 16.77
CA MET A 447 20.31 -14.60 16.66
C MET A 447 19.49 -14.99 15.42
N THR A 448 18.21 -14.66 15.48
CA THR A 448 17.22 -14.86 14.40
C THR A 448 16.43 -13.56 14.25
N ASP A 449 15.55 -13.47 13.25
CA ASP A 449 14.65 -12.32 13.07
C ASP A 449 13.90 -11.98 14.35
N TYR A 450 13.30 -12.97 15.03
CA TYR A 450 12.63 -12.81 16.32
C TYR A 450 13.44 -11.99 17.33
N HIS A 451 14.73 -12.29 17.47
CA HIS A 451 15.59 -11.61 18.45
C HIS A 451 15.86 -10.16 18.04
N LEU A 452 16.08 -9.90 16.75
CA LEU A 452 16.30 -8.55 16.24
C LEU A 452 15.02 -7.70 16.32
N ASP A 453 13.86 -8.27 16.04
CA ASP A 453 12.56 -7.58 16.15
C ASP A 453 12.24 -7.25 17.62
N CYS A 454 12.56 -8.15 18.55
CA CYS A 454 12.49 -7.85 19.98
C CYS A 454 13.37 -6.65 20.35
N PHE A 455 14.58 -6.56 19.79
CA PHE A 455 15.46 -5.41 20.00
C PHE A 455 14.88 -4.12 19.41
N PHE A 456 14.37 -4.15 18.17
CA PHE A 456 13.71 -2.99 17.54
C PHE A 456 12.47 -2.52 18.30
N LEU A 457 11.71 -3.42 18.92
CA LEU A 457 10.63 -3.03 19.81
C LEU A 457 11.11 -2.25 21.03
N ASN A 458 12.21 -2.71 21.65
CA ASN A 458 12.78 -2.00 22.79
C ASN A 458 13.31 -0.63 22.39
N ILE A 459 13.87 -0.50 21.17
CA ILE A 459 14.20 0.81 20.58
C ILE A 459 12.95 1.69 20.47
N GLN A 460 11.88 1.21 19.83
CA GLN A 460 10.67 2.01 19.65
C GLN A 460 10.01 2.39 20.98
N LYS A 461 9.94 1.46 21.95
CA LYS A 461 9.43 1.73 23.30
C LYS A 461 10.27 2.79 24.01
N CYS A 462 11.59 2.66 23.93
CA CYS A 462 12.54 3.62 24.51
C CYS A 462 12.33 5.01 23.89
N LEU A 463 12.34 5.13 22.57
CA LEU A 463 12.12 6.40 21.86
C LEU A 463 10.77 7.04 22.21
N ARG A 464 9.68 6.26 22.27
CA ARG A 464 8.37 6.74 22.74
C ARG A 464 8.43 7.27 24.17
N SER A 465 9.08 6.54 25.08
CA SER A 465 9.19 6.96 26.48
C SER A 465 10.08 8.19 26.69
N ILE A 466 11.01 8.46 25.77
CA ILE A 466 11.79 9.71 25.74
C ILE A 466 10.93 10.89 25.24
N GLY A 467 9.83 10.62 24.52
CA GLY A 467 8.88 11.62 24.03
C GLY A 467 8.98 11.90 22.53
N PHE A 468 9.67 11.05 21.75
CA PHE A 468 9.70 11.19 20.29
C PHE A 468 8.35 10.78 19.67
N ASN A 469 7.95 11.50 18.62
CA ASN A 469 6.74 11.20 17.86
C ASN A 469 6.95 10.01 16.91
N ASN A 470 5.85 9.44 16.40
CA ASN A 470 5.90 8.27 15.51
C ASN A 470 6.73 8.53 14.25
N GLU A 471 6.66 9.73 13.67
CA GLU A 471 7.47 10.09 12.50
C GLU A 471 8.98 9.96 12.77
N THR A 472 9.48 10.51 13.89
CA THR A 472 10.89 10.38 14.27
C THR A 472 11.27 8.92 14.56
N ILE A 473 10.35 8.16 15.17
CA ILE A 473 10.58 6.74 15.45
C ILE A 473 10.68 5.94 14.15
N ASP A 474 9.79 6.18 13.18
CA ASP A 474 9.80 5.49 11.90
C ASP A 474 11.09 5.80 11.12
N GLN A 475 11.56 7.05 11.12
CA GLN A 475 12.87 7.43 10.55
C GLN A 475 14.03 6.63 11.17
N PHE A 476 13.99 6.44 12.48
CA PHE A 476 14.98 5.65 13.22
C PHE A 476 14.90 4.17 12.84
N VAL A 477 13.70 3.60 12.81
CA VAL A 477 13.46 2.20 12.45
C VAL A 477 13.92 1.92 11.03
N VAL A 478 13.61 2.78 10.04
CA VAL A 478 14.07 2.62 8.66
C VAL A 478 15.59 2.54 8.56
N LEU A 479 16.33 3.40 9.28
CA LEU A 479 17.80 3.37 9.27
C LEU A 479 18.35 2.09 9.89
N MET A 480 17.73 1.62 10.98
CA MET A 480 18.11 0.39 11.66
C MET A 480 17.78 -0.86 10.84
N GLU A 481 16.64 -0.88 10.16
CA GLU A 481 16.16 -1.99 9.34
C GLU A 481 17.12 -2.27 8.18
N LYS A 482 17.73 -1.21 7.59
CA LYS A 482 18.79 -1.33 6.57
C LYS A 482 20.02 -2.12 7.03
N LEU A 483 20.22 -2.26 8.35
CA LEU A 483 21.34 -3.00 8.93
C LEU A 483 21.02 -4.49 9.14
N ARG A 484 19.75 -4.90 9.06
CA ARG A 484 19.32 -6.30 9.30
C ARG A 484 20.13 -7.32 8.50
N PRO A 485 20.37 -7.16 7.18
CA PRO A 485 21.11 -8.16 6.40
C PRO A 485 22.55 -8.35 6.88
N GLN A 486 23.17 -7.31 7.43
CA GLN A 486 24.53 -7.38 7.98
C GLN A 486 24.54 -8.05 9.35
N ILE A 487 23.56 -7.72 10.20
CA ILE A 487 23.41 -8.29 11.55
C ILE A 487 23.03 -9.78 11.50
N LEU A 488 22.10 -10.16 10.62
CA LEU A 488 21.60 -11.53 10.48
C LEU A 488 22.28 -12.32 9.37
N HIS A 489 23.40 -11.83 8.84
CA HIS A 489 24.12 -12.44 7.70
C HIS A 489 24.34 -13.94 7.88
N HIS A 490 24.84 -14.35 9.05
CA HIS A 490 25.11 -15.75 9.36
C HIS A 490 23.83 -16.60 9.48
N HIS A 491 22.76 -16.05 10.07
CA HIS A 491 21.46 -16.72 10.17
C HIS A 491 20.89 -17.03 8.78
N TYR A 492 20.88 -16.03 7.88
CA TYR A 492 20.40 -16.21 6.51
C TYR A 492 21.26 -17.17 5.70
N LYS A 493 22.58 -17.17 5.92
CA LYS A 493 23.48 -18.14 5.28
C LYS A 493 23.14 -19.58 5.69
N ARG A 494 22.82 -19.81 6.97
CA ARG A 494 22.42 -21.14 7.46
C ARG A 494 21.10 -21.60 6.87
N MET A 495 20.07 -20.75 6.85
CA MET A 495 18.77 -21.12 6.29
C MET A 495 18.81 -21.42 4.78
N ARG A 496 19.79 -20.91 4.05
CA ARG A 496 19.97 -21.23 2.61
C ARG A 496 20.66 -22.58 2.37
N MET A 497 21.26 -23.19 3.40
CA MET A 497 21.96 -24.48 3.31
C MET A 497 21.15 -25.64 3.89
N GLU A 498 20.09 -25.33 4.65
CA GLU A 498 19.07 -26.26 5.15
C GLU A 498 17.89 -26.27 4.16
#